data_AF-A0A257XFT8-F1
#
_entry.id   AF-A0A257XFT8-F1
#
_cell.length_a   1.000
_cell.length_b   1.000
_cell.length_c   1.000
_cell.angle_alpha   90.00
_cell.angle_beta   90.00
_cell.angle_gamma   90.00
#
_symmetry.space_group_name_H-M   'P 1'
#
loop_
_entity.id
_entity.type
_entity.pdbx_description
1 polymer ?
#
loop_
_entity_poly.entity_id
_entity_poly.type
_entity_poly.pdbx_seq_one_letter_code
_entity_poly.pdbx_strand_id
1 'polypeptide(L)'
;ACYPARVFTLVISDVPGDDPAVVASGPTVPDTTTREDALAIIRRYNIEVPTAVMNWLSRPESETPKADDPRLARCETRTISTAQASLLAAAEVARAHGVTPLVLGDMIEGESADAGKVLAGIAKACAINGTPLAPPCVLLSGGETTVTLGQIKPGQKPRGGRNSEFLLALAIALDGMPGIHAVSGDTDGIDGSEDNAGALVTDDTLARARAAGIDARRMLDVHDAYGFFLGIDDLIVTGPTLTNVNDFRAIYIEKKA
;
A
#
# COMPACT_ATOMS: atom_id res chain seq x y z
N ALA A 1 19.03 -12.08 24.51
CA ALA A 1 19.15 -13.53 24.23
C ALA A 1 20.41 -13.88 23.42
N CYS A 2 20.81 -13.08 22.42
CA CYS A 2 21.91 -13.44 21.51
C CYS A 2 23.30 -12.92 21.91
N TYR A 3 23.40 -11.86 22.71
CA TYR A 3 24.69 -11.32 23.16
C TYR A 3 25.51 -12.38 23.90
N PRO A 4 26.83 -12.57 23.60
CA PRO A 4 27.71 -11.73 22.77
C PRO A 4 27.92 -12.22 21.32
N ALA A 5 27.07 -13.10 20.81
CA ALA A 5 27.16 -13.58 19.44
C ALA A 5 26.94 -12.45 18.42
N ARG A 6 27.46 -12.63 17.19
CA ARG A 6 27.13 -11.76 16.06
C ARG A 6 25.71 -12.04 15.59
N VAL A 7 24.94 -11.00 15.32
CA VAL A 7 23.59 -11.09 14.74
C VAL A 7 23.61 -10.35 13.40
N PHE A 8 23.10 -10.99 12.36
CA PHE A 8 22.92 -10.38 11.05
C PHE A 8 21.44 -10.52 10.66
N THR A 9 20.74 -9.40 10.62
CA THR A 9 19.29 -9.35 10.39
C THR A 9 19.02 -8.94 8.95
N LEU A 10 18.28 -9.77 8.23
CA LEU A 10 17.78 -9.45 6.90
C LEU A 10 16.29 -9.11 7.02
N VAL A 11 15.91 -7.93 6.55
CA VAL A 11 14.56 -7.39 6.71
C VAL A 11 13.84 -7.37 5.36
N ILE A 12 12.63 -7.91 5.33
CA ILE A 12 11.61 -7.64 4.31
C ILE A 12 10.69 -6.60 4.95
N SER A 13 10.59 -5.44 4.34
CA SER A 13 9.84 -4.32 4.89
C SER A 13 8.45 -4.24 4.26
N ASP A 14 7.43 -4.34 5.12
CA ASP A 14 6.02 -4.07 4.86
C ASP A 14 5.56 -2.75 5.50
N VAL A 15 6.52 -1.90 5.87
CA VAL A 15 6.26 -0.61 6.54
C VAL A 15 6.64 0.54 5.60
N PRO A 16 5.73 1.48 5.33
CA PRO A 16 6.06 2.70 4.60
C PRO A 16 7.27 3.42 5.22
N GLY A 17 8.29 3.75 4.42
CA GLY A 17 9.53 4.37 4.90
C GLY A 17 10.66 3.39 5.25
N ASP A 18 10.39 2.08 5.26
CA ASP A 18 11.36 1.01 5.44
C ASP A 18 12.21 1.06 6.72
N ASP A 19 11.71 1.71 7.78
CA ASP A 19 12.41 1.78 9.07
C ASP A 19 12.47 0.39 9.74
N PRO A 20 13.67 -0.23 9.84
CA PRO A 20 13.81 -1.57 10.43
C PRO A 20 13.44 -1.63 11.92
N ALA A 21 13.40 -0.48 12.62
CA ALA A 21 12.98 -0.41 14.01
C ALA A 21 11.46 -0.62 14.18
N VAL A 22 10.69 -0.34 13.13
CA VAL A 22 9.23 -0.54 13.14
C VAL A 22 8.90 -1.99 12.76
N VAL A 23 9.63 -2.56 11.79
CA VAL A 23 9.41 -3.94 11.34
C VAL A 23 9.60 -4.92 12.49
N ALA A 24 8.55 -5.67 12.83
CA ALA A 24 8.50 -6.58 13.98
C ALA A 24 8.91 -5.93 15.33
N SER A 25 8.74 -4.60 15.46
CA SER A 25 9.22 -3.80 16.60
C SER A 25 10.74 -3.85 16.83
N GLY A 26 11.52 -4.07 15.76
CA GLY A 26 12.96 -3.84 15.77
C GLY A 26 13.77 -4.64 16.79
N PRO A 27 13.58 -5.97 16.94
CA PRO A 27 14.12 -6.75 18.07
C PRO A 27 15.66 -6.82 18.12
N THR A 28 16.34 -6.38 17.05
CA THR A 28 17.81 -6.43 16.91
C THR A 28 18.41 -5.08 16.52
N VAL A 29 17.59 -4.03 16.50
CA VAL A 29 17.98 -2.66 16.14
C VAL A 29 17.79 -1.75 17.34
N PRO A 30 18.53 -0.63 17.42
CA PRO A 30 18.37 0.31 18.52
C PRO A 30 17.01 0.98 18.47
N ASP A 31 16.41 1.15 19.64
CA ASP A 31 15.18 1.93 19.80
C ASP A 31 15.54 3.37 20.15
N THR A 32 15.10 4.31 19.31
CA THR A 32 15.37 5.75 19.50
C THR A 32 14.45 6.39 20.51
N THR A 33 13.33 5.74 20.86
CA THR A 33 12.41 6.18 21.91
C THR A 33 12.92 5.77 23.28
N THR A 34 12.26 6.29 24.32
CA THR A 34 12.60 6.02 25.71
C THR A 34 11.40 5.45 26.46
N ARG A 35 11.69 4.84 27.62
CA ARG A 35 10.62 4.46 28.57
C ARG A 35 9.73 5.66 28.97
N GLU A 36 10.28 6.88 28.96
CA GLU A 36 9.52 8.08 29.33
C GLU A 36 8.56 8.53 28.23
N ASP A 37 8.90 8.28 26.97
CA ASP A 37 7.99 8.48 25.85
C ASP A 37 6.78 7.54 25.97
N ALA A 38 7.02 6.27 26.32
CA ALA A 38 5.93 5.32 26.58
C ALA A 38 5.01 5.78 27.73
N LEU A 39 5.58 6.25 28.84
CA LEU A 39 4.78 6.82 29.94
C LEU A 39 4.05 8.11 29.54
N ALA A 40 4.66 8.95 28.71
CA ALA A 40 4.04 10.15 28.18
C ALA A 40 2.84 9.83 27.27
N ILE A 41 2.93 8.79 26.43
CA ILE A 41 1.83 8.31 25.59
C ILE A 41 0.67 7.82 26.45
N ILE A 42 0.93 6.98 27.45
CA ILE A 42 -0.10 6.48 28.38
C ILE A 42 -0.86 7.65 29.02
N ARG A 43 -0.13 8.67 29.51
CA ARG A 43 -0.73 9.87 30.11
C ARG A 43 -1.50 10.71 29.09
N ARG A 44 -0.92 10.95 27.92
CA ARG A 44 -1.50 11.82 26.87
C ARG A 44 -2.85 11.30 26.38
N TYR A 45 -2.97 9.98 26.21
CA TYR A 45 -4.18 9.35 25.70
C TYR A 45 -5.08 8.78 26.80
N ASN A 46 -4.73 8.97 28.08
CA ASN A 46 -5.45 8.45 29.24
C ASN A 46 -5.75 6.94 29.12
N ILE A 47 -4.73 6.16 28.74
CA ILE A 47 -4.87 4.72 28.51
C ILE A 47 -4.84 4.01 29.86
N GLU A 48 -5.90 3.27 30.17
CA GLU A 48 -5.90 2.38 31.33
C GLU A 48 -5.00 1.16 31.05
N VAL A 49 -3.97 0.98 31.88
CA VAL A 49 -3.04 -0.15 31.78
C VAL A 49 -2.96 -0.91 33.11
N PRO A 50 -2.69 -2.23 33.10
CA PRO A 50 -2.52 -3.00 34.32
C PRO A 50 -1.41 -2.45 35.22
N THR A 51 -1.59 -2.54 36.55
CA THR A 51 -0.59 -2.09 37.52
C THR A 51 0.80 -2.70 37.30
N ALA A 52 0.86 -3.95 36.83
CA ALA A 52 2.12 -4.61 36.50
C ALA A 52 2.91 -3.88 35.40
N VAL A 53 2.22 -3.32 34.38
CA VAL A 53 2.86 -2.58 33.29
C VAL A 53 3.43 -1.26 33.81
N MET A 54 2.65 -0.51 34.60
CA MET A 54 3.13 0.73 35.24
C MET A 54 4.31 0.47 36.18
N ASN A 55 4.27 -0.62 36.93
CA ASN A 55 5.36 -1.04 37.82
C ASN A 55 6.62 -1.48 37.06
N TRP A 56 6.49 -1.94 35.82
CA TRP A 56 7.63 -2.26 34.96
C TRP A 56 8.23 -0.98 34.37
N LEU A 57 7.42 -0.15 33.71
CA LEU A 57 7.86 1.08 33.04
C LEU A 57 8.47 2.12 34.01
N SER A 58 8.09 2.10 35.29
CA SER A 58 8.71 2.97 36.30
C SER A 58 10.16 2.62 36.63
N ARG A 59 10.63 1.43 36.26
CA ARG A 59 11.98 0.93 36.55
C ARG A 59 12.98 1.35 35.47
N PRO A 60 14.20 1.78 35.81
CA PRO A 60 15.24 2.09 34.83
C PRO A 60 15.57 0.92 33.89
N GLU A 61 15.44 -0.31 34.38
CA GLU A 61 15.71 -1.55 33.64
C GLU A 61 14.70 -1.83 32.52
N SER A 62 13.59 -1.09 32.47
CA SER A 62 12.63 -1.15 31.36
C SER A 62 13.10 -0.43 30.10
N GLU A 63 14.19 0.33 30.19
CA GLU A 63 14.75 1.03 29.04
C GLU A 63 15.27 0.05 27.96
N THR A 64 14.99 0.40 26.71
CA THR A 64 15.35 -0.38 25.54
C THR A 64 16.80 -0.08 25.11
N PRO A 65 17.51 -1.05 24.50
CA PRO A 65 18.87 -0.84 24.01
C PRO A 65 18.96 0.36 23.04
N LYS A 66 19.86 1.29 23.35
CA LYS A 66 20.17 2.46 22.50
C LYS A 66 21.30 2.14 21.52
N ALA A 67 21.57 3.05 20.58
CA ALA A 67 22.55 2.83 19.52
C ALA A 67 23.98 2.51 20.02
N ASP A 68 24.34 2.99 21.21
CA ASP A 68 25.62 2.77 21.88
C ASP A 68 25.63 1.58 22.83
N ASP A 69 24.53 0.83 22.95
CA ASP A 69 24.44 -0.33 23.83
C ASP A 69 25.43 -1.43 23.37
N PRO A 70 26.34 -1.89 24.25
CA PRO A 70 27.31 -2.94 23.90
C PRO A 70 26.67 -4.22 23.37
N ARG A 71 25.40 -4.48 23.72
CA ARG A 71 24.64 -5.65 23.25
C ARG A 71 24.37 -5.60 21.75
N LEU A 72 24.36 -4.40 21.14
CA LEU A 72 24.13 -4.17 19.71
C LEU A 72 25.41 -4.00 18.90
N ALA A 73 26.59 -3.90 19.54
CA ALA A 73 27.86 -3.64 18.86
C ALA A 73 28.28 -4.71 17.81
N ARG A 74 27.63 -5.88 17.83
CA ARG A 74 27.84 -6.99 16.88
C ARG A 74 26.58 -7.34 16.08
N CYS A 75 25.58 -6.46 16.11
CA CYS A 75 24.38 -6.56 15.30
C CYS A 75 24.58 -5.75 14.02
N GLU A 76 24.13 -6.31 12.90
CA GLU A 76 24.10 -5.66 11.60
C GLU A 76 22.74 -5.95 10.97
N THR A 77 22.13 -4.93 10.38
CA THR A 77 20.78 -5.02 9.81
C THR A 77 20.81 -4.57 8.36
N ARG A 78 20.13 -5.31 7.49
CA ARG A 78 20.00 -4.98 6.07
C ARG A 78 18.58 -5.25 5.59
N THR A 79 17.92 -4.21 5.10
CA THR A 79 16.68 -4.36 4.35
C THR A 79 16.99 -4.87 2.95
N ILE A 80 16.34 -5.96 2.56
CA ILE A 80 16.59 -6.69 1.30
C ILE A 80 15.39 -6.68 0.35
N SER A 81 14.20 -6.30 0.84
CA SER A 81 12.99 -6.16 0.05
C SER A 81 12.16 -5.01 0.63
N THR A 82 11.63 -4.17 -0.26
CA THR A 82 10.96 -2.90 0.04
C THR A 82 9.95 -2.62 -1.06
N ALA A 83 8.92 -1.82 -0.79
CA ALA A 83 7.97 -1.35 -1.80
C ALA A 83 8.68 -0.61 -2.95
N GLN A 84 9.63 0.29 -2.64
CA GLN A 84 10.44 1.00 -3.64
C GLN A 84 11.18 0.07 -4.60
N ALA A 85 11.78 -1.01 -4.10
CA ALA A 85 12.49 -1.99 -4.94
C ALA A 85 11.55 -2.65 -5.97
N SER A 86 10.31 -2.96 -5.58
CA SER A 86 9.29 -3.48 -6.50
C SER A 86 8.91 -2.46 -7.58
N LEU A 87 8.76 -1.18 -7.22
CA LEU A 87 8.50 -0.11 -8.20
C LEU A 87 9.66 0.07 -9.18
N LEU A 88 10.90 0.03 -8.70
CA LEU A 88 12.08 0.13 -9.55
C LEU A 88 12.21 -1.06 -10.50
N ALA A 89 11.88 -2.28 -10.03
CA ALA A 89 11.83 -3.46 -10.89
C ALA A 89 10.78 -3.30 -12.01
N ALA A 90 9.58 -2.82 -11.68
CA ALA A 90 8.55 -2.52 -12.69
C ALA A 90 8.97 -1.41 -13.67
N ALA A 91 9.71 -0.41 -13.18
CA ALA A 91 10.26 0.65 -14.03
C ALA A 91 11.24 0.09 -15.07
N GLU A 92 12.09 -0.87 -14.71
CA GLU A 92 12.98 -1.55 -15.68
C GLU A 92 12.18 -2.34 -16.73
N VAL A 93 11.11 -3.04 -16.32
CA VAL A 93 10.22 -3.73 -17.26
C VAL A 93 9.60 -2.74 -18.25
N ALA A 94 9.13 -1.58 -17.78
CA ALA A 94 8.57 -0.54 -18.64
C ALA A 94 9.59 -0.01 -19.65
N ARG A 95 10.82 0.31 -19.20
CA ARG A 95 11.90 0.79 -20.07
C ARG A 95 12.25 -0.23 -21.15
N ALA A 96 12.31 -1.51 -20.80
CA ALA A 96 12.58 -2.60 -21.74
C ALA A 96 11.51 -2.70 -22.85
N HIS A 97 10.29 -2.21 -22.60
CA HIS A 97 9.19 -2.16 -23.56
C HIS A 97 9.00 -0.77 -24.22
N GLY A 98 9.96 0.15 -24.07
CA GLY A 98 9.90 1.48 -24.68
C GLY A 98 8.87 2.42 -24.03
N VAL A 99 8.42 2.11 -22.82
CA VAL A 99 7.52 2.94 -22.01
C VAL A 99 8.34 3.72 -20.98
N THR A 100 8.12 5.03 -20.88
CA THR A 100 8.87 5.84 -19.90
C THR A 100 8.21 5.75 -18.52
N PRO A 101 8.89 5.22 -17.48
CA PRO A 101 8.32 5.17 -16.15
C PRO A 101 8.48 6.50 -15.40
N LEU A 102 7.47 6.86 -14.60
CA LEU A 102 7.55 7.87 -13.56
C LEU A 102 7.17 7.24 -12.22
N VAL A 103 8.15 7.04 -11.34
CA VAL A 103 7.91 6.57 -9.97
C VAL A 103 7.49 7.75 -9.11
N LEU A 104 6.24 7.75 -8.65
CA LEU A 104 5.65 8.80 -7.82
C LEU A 104 5.99 8.65 -6.34
N GLY A 105 6.40 7.45 -5.92
CA GLY A 105 6.78 7.10 -4.55
C GLY A 105 6.08 5.84 -4.05
N ASP A 106 6.58 5.30 -2.96
CA ASP A 106 6.15 4.07 -2.30
C ASP A 106 5.52 4.31 -0.92
N MET A 107 5.23 5.57 -0.59
CA MET A 107 4.68 6.00 0.71
C MET A 107 3.34 6.73 0.54
N ILE A 108 2.54 6.37 -0.47
CA ILE A 108 1.21 6.95 -0.64
C ILE A 108 0.27 6.30 0.38
N GLU A 109 -0.19 7.11 1.33
CA GLU A 109 -1.17 6.74 2.36
C GLU A 109 -2.43 7.60 2.25
N GLY A 110 -3.49 7.21 2.97
CA GLY A 110 -4.78 7.91 3.01
C GLY A 110 -5.92 7.09 2.41
N GLU A 111 -7.04 7.74 2.10
CA GLU A 111 -8.22 7.04 1.57
C GLU A 111 -8.01 6.59 0.13
N SER A 112 -8.24 5.30 -0.11
CA SER A 112 -7.99 4.61 -1.39
C SER A 112 -8.75 5.28 -2.54
N ALA A 113 -10.02 5.63 -2.30
CA ALA A 113 -10.84 6.29 -3.31
C ALA A 113 -10.33 7.70 -3.68
N ASP A 114 -9.74 8.42 -2.74
CA ASP A 114 -9.20 9.76 -2.99
C ASP A 114 -7.85 9.70 -3.71
N ALA A 115 -6.98 8.75 -3.33
CA ALA A 115 -5.78 8.44 -4.09
C ALA A 115 -6.11 8.08 -5.55
N GLY A 116 -7.14 7.24 -5.78
CA GLY A 116 -7.62 6.87 -7.12
C GLY A 116 -8.01 8.09 -7.96
N LYS A 117 -8.75 9.04 -7.38
CA LYS A 117 -9.16 10.29 -8.07
C LYS A 117 -7.95 11.18 -8.40
N VAL A 118 -7.02 11.33 -7.47
CA VAL A 118 -5.81 12.15 -7.66
C VAL A 118 -4.96 11.58 -8.79
N LEU A 119 -4.67 10.28 -8.75
CA LEU A 119 -3.84 9.63 -9.77
C LEU A 119 -4.55 9.59 -11.14
N ALA A 120 -5.87 9.47 -11.18
CA ALA A 120 -6.63 9.66 -12.42
C ALA A 120 -6.42 11.07 -13.00
N GLY A 121 -6.44 12.12 -12.18
CA GLY A 121 -6.15 13.48 -12.61
C GLY A 121 -4.75 13.65 -13.22
N ILE A 122 -3.74 13.04 -12.60
CA ILE A 122 -2.36 13.04 -13.12
C ILE A 122 -2.28 12.27 -14.45
N ALA A 123 -2.91 11.10 -14.54
CA ALA A 123 -2.94 10.31 -15.77
C ALA A 123 -3.61 11.06 -16.93
N LYS A 124 -4.73 11.76 -16.67
CA LYS A 124 -5.36 12.65 -17.65
C LYS A 124 -4.43 13.77 -18.08
N ALA A 125 -3.70 14.39 -17.16
CA ALA A 125 -2.74 15.44 -17.48
C ALA A 125 -1.58 14.92 -18.35
N CYS A 126 -1.07 13.71 -18.11
CA CYS A 126 -0.10 13.04 -18.97
C CYS A 126 -0.68 12.84 -20.38
N ALA A 127 -1.89 12.28 -20.49
CA ALA A 127 -2.51 11.97 -21.77
C ALA A 127 -2.88 13.22 -22.60
N ILE A 128 -3.31 14.32 -21.96
CA ILE A 128 -3.75 15.55 -22.64
C ILE A 128 -2.57 16.48 -22.91
N ASN A 129 -1.78 16.77 -21.87
CA ASN A 129 -0.78 17.84 -21.87
C ASN A 129 0.66 17.34 -21.92
N GLY A 130 0.89 16.03 -21.72
CA GLY A 130 2.24 15.46 -21.60
C GLY A 130 2.95 15.83 -20.30
N THR A 131 2.21 16.18 -19.26
CA THR A 131 2.76 16.63 -17.96
C THR A 131 2.17 15.80 -16.82
N PRO A 132 2.97 15.30 -15.86
CA PRO A 132 4.42 15.46 -15.75
C PRO A 132 5.25 14.66 -16.77
N LEU A 133 4.64 13.73 -17.52
CA LEU A 133 5.35 12.89 -18.46
C LEU A 133 4.53 12.59 -19.72
N ALA A 134 5.14 12.75 -20.89
CA ALA A 134 4.48 12.49 -22.17
C ALA A 134 4.32 10.98 -22.45
N PRO A 135 3.20 10.55 -23.07
CA PRO A 135 3.02 9.15 -23.47
C PRO A 135 3.97 8.72 -24.61
N PRO A 136 4.33 7.42 -24.71
CA PRO A 136 3.90 6.33 -23.85
C PRO A 136 4.64 6.35 -22.51
N CYS A 137 3.88 6.34 -21.42
CA CYS A 137 4.45 6.39 -20.07
C CYS A 137 3.67 5.53 -19.09
N VAL A 138 4.29 5.19 -17.98
CA VAL A 138 3.64 4.50 -16.86
C VAL A 138 3.91 5.26 -15.57
N LEU A 139 2.84 5.58 -14.84
CA LEU A 139 2.92 6.11 -13.48
C LEU A 139 2.99 4.93 -12.53
N LEU A 140 4.03 4.87 -11.71
CA LEU A 140 4.24 3.81 -10.73
C LEU A 140 4.15 4.39 -9.33
N SER A 141 3.39 3.74 -8.45
CA SER A 141 3.32 4.12 -7.04
C SER A 141 3.08 2.93 -6.14
N GLY A 142 3.43 3.07 -4.87
CA GLY A 142 3.13 2.11 -3.82
C GLY A 142 2.74 2.81 -2.52
N GLY A 143 2.73 2.07 -1.43
CA GLY A 143 2.31 2.54 -0.11
C GLY A 143 1.14 1.73 0.41
N GLU A 144 0.43 2.27 1.39
CA GLU A 144 -0.63 1.57 2.11
C GLU A 144 -1.83 2.50 2.27
N THR A 145 -2.82 2.38 1.38
CA THR A 145 -4.06 3.16 1.52
C THR A 145 -5.08 2.41 2.39
N THR A 146 -6.05 3.13 2.92
CA THR A 146 -7.14 2.57 3.74
C THR A 146 -8.48 2.74 3.05
N VAL A 147 -9.47 1.98 3.53
CA VAL A 147 -10.88 2.12 3.18
C VAL A 147 -11.67 2.33 4.46
N THR A 148 -12.24 3.52 4.63
CA THR A 148 -13.14 3.79 5.75
C THR A 148 -14.57 3.34 5.42
N LEU A 149 -14.97 2.17 5.94
CA LEU A 149 -16.29 1.56 5.68
C LEU A 149 -17.49 2.32 6.30
N GLY A 150 -17.25 3.20 7.27
CA GLY A 150 -18.31 3.93 7.98
C GLY A 150 -19.35 3.01 8.64
N GLN A 151 -20.63 3.42 8.60
CA GLN A 151 -21.73 2.60 9.10
C GLN A 151 -22.25 1.65 8.01
N ILE A 152 -22.05 0.35 8.23
CA ILE A 152 -22.54 -0.69 7.33
C ILE A 152 -24.04 -0.93 7.59
N LYS A 153 -24.87 -0.78 6.55
CA LYS A 153 -26.32 -1.01 6.66
C LYS A 153 -26.63 -2.51 6.78
N PRO A 154 -27.73 -2.90 7.46
CA PRO A 154 -28.15 -4.30 7.49
C PRO A 154 -28.31 -4.87 6.07
N GLY A 155 -27.68 -6.02 5.82
CA GLY A 155 -27.68 -6.68 4.49
C GLY A 155 -26.66 -6.13 3.49
N GLN A 156 -25.95 -5.04 3.80
CA GLN A 156 -24.80 -4.61 3.03
C GLN A 156 -23.60 -5.47 3.38
N LYS A 157 -22.93 -6.02 2.37
CA LYS A 157 -21.69 -6.78 2.52
C LYS A 157 -20.61 -6.07 1.70
N PRO A 158 -19.82 -5.17 2.32
CA PRO A 158 -18.59 -4.66 1.71
C PRO A 158 -17.68 -5.82 1.32
N ARG A 159 -17.08 -5.76 0.12
CA ARG A 159 -16.15 -6.77 -0.39
C ARG A 159 -15.06 -6.12 -1.23
N GLY A 160 -13.87 -6.67 -1.12
CA GLY A 160 -12.64 -6.16 -1.73
C GLY A 160 -11.77 -5.46 -0.71
N GLY A 161 -10.93 -4.57 -1.20
CA GLY A 161 -9.91 -3.90 -0.43
C GLY A 161 -9.46 -2.60 -1.07
N ARG A 162 -8.36 -2.08 -0.55
CA ARG A 162 -7.79 -0.78 -0.93
C ARG A 162 -7.42 -0.69 -2.41
N ASN A 163 -6.88 -1.75 -3.00
CA ASN A 163 -6.44 -1.74 -4.40
C ASN A 163 -7.63 -1.73 -5.37
N SER A 164 -8.61 -2.58 -5.12
CA SER A 164 -9.86 -2.58 -5.89
C SER A 164 -10.65 -1.29 -5.69
N GLU A 165 -10.74 -0.76 -4.46
CA GLU A 165 -11.42 0.52 -4.21
C GLU A 165 -10.71 1.71 -4.89
N PHE A 166 -9.37 1.74 -4.83
CA PHE A 166 -8.54 2.68 -5.58
C PHE A 166 -8.83 2.62 -7.09
N LEU A 167 -8.84 1.43 -7.68
CA LEU A 167 -9.07 1.24 -9.11
C LEU A 167 -10.50 1.60 -9.53
N LEU A 168 -11.50 1.28 -8.71
CA LEU A 168 -12.88 1.64 -9.00
C LEU A 168 -13.07 3.16 -9.00
N ALA A 169 -12.50 3.85 -8.00
CA ALA A 169 -12.51 5.30 -7.96
C ALA A 169 -11.74 5.93 -9.12
N LEU A 170 -10.58 5.35 -9.48
CA LEU A 170 -9.80 5.75 -10.64
C LEU A 170 -10.58 5.58 -11.95
N ALA A 171 -11.25 4.45 -12.17
CA ALA A 171 -12.06 4.19 -13.35
C ALA A 171 -13.21 5.20 -13.48
N ILE A 172 -13.93 5.46 -12.38
CA ILE A 172 -15.00 6.48 -12.33
C ILE A 172 -14.44 7.87 -12.65
N ALA A 173 -13.27 8.22 -12.10
CA ALA A 173 -12.64 9.50 -12.34
C ALA A 173 -12.11 9.63 -13.77
N LEU A 174 -11.59 8.56 -14.38
CA LEU A 174 -11.14 8.51 -15.77
C LEU A 174 -12.29 8.68 -16.76
N ASP A 175 -13.48 8.16 -16.42
CA ASP A 175 -14.71 8.26 -17.21
C ASP A 175 -14.55 7.71 -18.64
N GLY A 176 -13.87 6.56 -18.76
CA GLY A 176 -13.62 5.88 -20.04
C GLY A 176 -12.69 6.64 -20.98
N MET A 177 -11.77 7.44 -20.45
CA MET A 177 -10.75 8.12 -21.25
C MET A 177 -9.90 7.09 -22.01
N PRO A 178 -9.82 7.16 -23.36
CA PRO A 178 -9.11 6.18 -24.16
C PRO A 178 -7.61 6.12 -23.88
N GLY A 179 -7.03 4.91 -24.00
CA GLY A 179 -5.59 4.68 -23.91
C GLY A 179 -5.00 4.87 -22.51
N ILE A 180 -5.81 4.78 -21.46
CA ILE A 180 -5.35 4.73 -20.06
C ILE A 180 -5.77 3.39 -19.48
N HIS A 181 -4.78 2.64 -19.00
CA HIS A 181 -4.93 1.32 -18.41
C HIS A 181 -4.29 1.33 -17.02
N ALA A 182 -4.83 0.59 -16.07
CA ALA A 182 -4.25 0.53 -14.75
C ALA A 182 -4.33 -0.88 -14.14
N VAL A 183 -3.37 -1.16 -13.28
CA VAL A 183 -3.34 -2.31 -12.39
C VAL A 183 -2.99 -1.83 -10.99
N SER A 184 -3.65 -2.39 -10.00
CA SER A 184 -3.36 -2.19 -8.58
C SER A 184 -3.54 -3.52 -7.89
N GLY A 185 -2.64 -3.87 -7.00
CA GLY A 185 -2.78 -5.05 -6.17
C GLY A 185 -1.84 -5.06 -4.97
N ASP A 186 -2.25 -5.81 -3.95
CA ASP A 186 -1.44 -6.12 -2.80
C ASP A 186 -0.38 -7.15 -3.17
N THR A 187 0.85 -6.91 -2.74
CA THR A 187 1.97 -7.79 -3.05
C THR A 187 1.93 -9.10 -2.29
N ASP A 188 1.11 -9.24 -1.25
CA ASP A 188 0.85 -10.52 -0.57
C ASP A 188 -0.15 -11.45 -1.27
N GLY A 189 -0.88 -10.90 -2.25
CA GLY A 189 -1.87 -11.60 -3.04
C GLY A 189 -3.31 -11.50 -2.52
N ILE A 190 -3.58 -10.67 -1.49
CA ILE A 190 -4.90 -10.51 -0.87
C ILE A 190 -5.24 -9.02 -0.68
N ASP A 191 -6.24 -8.55 -1.44
CA ASP A 191 -6.80 -7.21 -1.32
C ASP A 191 -8.04 -7.21 -0.42
N GLY A 192 -7.81 -7.18 0.90
CA GLY A 192 -8.88 -7.04 1.90
C GLY A 192 -9.57 -8.35 2.25
N SER A 193 -10.85 -8.51 1.88
CA SER A 193 -11.72 -9.55 2.45
C SER A 193 -11.98 -10.78 1.57
N GLU A 194 -11.52 -10.78 0.32
CA GLU A 194 -11.77 -11.84 -0.67
C GLU A 194 -10.43 -12.47 -1.14
N ASP A 195 -10.39 -13.13 -2.31
CA ASP A 195 -9.24 -13.92 -2.78
C ASP A 195 -8.41 -13.26 -3.90
N ASN A 196 -8.79 -12.06 -4.32
CA ASN A 196 -8.08 -11.31 -5.33
C ASN A 196 -6.89 -10.57 -4.71
N ALA A 197 -5.79 -10.49 -5.44
CA ALA A 197 -4.68 -9.60 -5.12
C ALA A 197 -5.01 -8.14 -5.47
N GLY A 198 -5.94 -7.94 -6.40
CA GLY A 198 -6.24 -6.63 -6.95
C GLY A 198 -7.16 -6.74 -8.17
N ALA A 199 -7.05 -5.79 -9.09
CA ALA A 199 -7.84 -5.77 -10.31
C ALA A 199 -7.14 -5.03 -11.46
N LEU A 200 -7.80 -4.99 -12.63
CA LEU A 200 -7.40 -4.27 -13.82
C LEU A 200 -8.44 -3.21 -14.17
N VAL A 201 -7.99 -2.11 -14.78
CA VAL A 201 -8.83 -1.10 -15.41
C VAL A 201 -8.34 -0.88 -16.84
N THR A 202 -9.28 -0.92 -17.78
CA THR A 202 -9.12 -0.55 -19.19
C THR A 202 -10.04 0.62 -19.50
N ASP A 203 -9.85 1.25 -20.65
CA ASP A 203 -10.70 2.36 -21.10
C ASP A 203 -12.17 1.95 -21.36
N ASP A 204 -12.43 0.66 -21.58
CA ASP A 204 -13.77 0.09 -21.74
C ASP A 204 -14.40 -0.46 -20.44
N THR A 205 -13.69 -0.46 -19.30
CA THR A 205 -14.16 -1.01 -18.00
C THR A 205 -15.56 -0.51 -17.62
N LEU A 206 -15.81 0.80 -17.69
CA LEU A 206 -17.12 1.37 -17.36
C LEU A 206 -18.20 1.00 -18.38
N ALA A 207 -17.84 0.81 -19.65
CA ALA A 207 -18.78 0.37 -20.69
C ALA A 207 -19.20 -1.09 -20.47
N ARG A 208 -18.24 -1.97 -20.14
CA ARG A 208 -18.52 -3.38 -19.77
C ARG A 208 -19.39 -3.48 -18.53
N ALA A 209 -19.11 -2.68 -17.50
CA ALA A 209 -19.94 -2.64 -16.28
C ALA A 209 -21.39 -2.22 -16.58
N ARG A 210 -21.59 -1.18 -17.39
CA ARG A 210 -22.94 -0.76 -17.83
C ARG A 210 -23.66 -1.85 -18.62
N ALA A 211 -22.96 -2.53 -19.53
CA ALA A 211 -23.52 -3.63 -20.30
C ALA A 211 -23.94 -4.82 -19.40
N ALA A 212 -23.24 -5.04 -18.29
CA ALA A 212 -23.56 -6.03 -17.27
C ALA A 212 -24.62 -5.55 -16.24
N GLY A 213 -25.13 -4.31 -16.35
CA GLY A 213 -26.09 -3.75 -15.40
C GLY A 213 -25.49 -3.38 -14.03
N ILE A 214 -24.17 -3.18 -13.96
CA ILE A 214 -23.43 -2.86 -12.74
C ILE A 214 -23.19 -1.34 -12.69
N ASP A 215 -23.69 -0.69 -11.63
CA ASP A 215 -23.46 0.73 -11.38
C ASP A 215 -22.16 0.93 -10.58
N ALA A 216 -21.11 1.42 -11.24
CA ALA A 216 -19.80 1.66 -10.66
C ALA A 216 -19.85 2.57 -9.41
N ARG A 217 -20.61 3.66 -9.45
CA ARG A 217 -20.69 4.62 -8.33
C ARG A 217 -21.40 3.98 -7.14
N ARG A 218 -22.49 3.26 -7.40
CA ARG A 218 -23.18 2.51 -6.36
C ARG A 218 -22.27 1.46 -5.72
N MET A 219 -21.46 0.74 -6.50
CA MET A 219 -20.53 -0.27 -5.97
C MET A 219 -19.45 0.37 -5.09
N LEU A 220 -18.94 1.55 -5.48
CA LEU A 220 -18.00 2.32 -4.67
C LEU A 220 -18.66 2.79 -3.35
N ASP A 221 -19.87 3.36 -3.43
CA ASP A 221 -20.60 3.88 -2.26
C ASP A 221 -20.93 2.80 -1.21
N VAL A 222 -21.04 1.54 -1.63
CA VAL A 222 -21.30 0.41 -0.73
C VAL A 222 -20.06 -0.40 -0.39
N HIS A 223 -18.87 0.03 -0.83
CA HIS A 223 -17.59 -0.64 -0.67
C HIS A 223 -17.60 -2.09 -1.19
N ASP A 224 -18.21 -2.33 -2.35
CA ASP A 224 -18.23 -3.64 -3.04
C ASP A 224 -17.41 -3.56 -4.34
N ALA A 225 -16.17 -3.08 -4.25
CA ALA A 225 -15.27 -2.99 -5.41
C ALA A 225 -14.94 -4.37 -5.97
N TYR A 226 -14.82 -5.39 -5.11
CA TYR A 226 -14.67 -6.79 -5.55
C TYR A 226 -15.82 -7.23 -6.43
N GLY A 227 -17.08 -7.01 -5.99
CA GLY A 227 -18.25 -7.38 -6.77
C GLY A 227 -18.34 -6.66 -8.12
N PHE A 228 -17.81 -5.43 -8.20
CA PHE A 228 -17.70 -4.70 -9.46
C PHE A 228 -16.76 -5.40 -10.43
N PHE A 229 -15.51 -5.64 -10.03
CA PHE A 229 -14.51 -6.24 -10.92
C PHE A 229 -14.79 -7.72 -11.21
N LEU A 230 -15.37 -8.46 -10.26
CA LEU A 230 -15.85 -9.83 -10.48
C LEU A 230 -16.90 -9.87 -11.59
N GLY A 231 -17.86 -8.94 -11.56
CA GLY A 231 -18.97 -8.91 -12.50
C GLY A 231 -18.57 -8.58 -13.94
N ILE A 232 -17.33 -8.13 -14.16
CA ILE A 232 -16.78 -7.82 -15.49
C ILE A 232 -15.50 -8.62 -15.82
N ASP A 233 -15.12 -9.59 -14.97
CA ASP A 233 -13.97 -10.48 -15.15
C ASP A 233 -12.60 -9.77 -15.18
N ASP A 234 -12.42 -8.76 -14.33
CA ASP A 234 -11.20 -7.93 -14.26
C ASP A 234 -10.40 -8.13 -12.95
N LEU A 235 -10.76 -9.12 -12.13
CA LEU A 235 -10.01 -9.42 -10.91
C LEU A 235 -8.66 -10.04 -11.24
N ILE A 236 -7.64 -9.67 -10.46
CA ILE A 236 -6.34 -10.36 -10.46
C ILE A 236 -6.31 -11.31 -9.29
N VAL A 237 -6.20 -12.61 -9.57
CA VAL A 237 -6.06 -13.66 -8.57
C VAL A 237 -4.68 -14.30 -8.74
N THR A 238 -3.75 -13.99 -7.85
CA THR A 238 -2.40 -14.57 -7.85
C THR A 238 -2.29 -15.81 -6.95
N GLY A 239 -3.21 -15.95 -5.99
CA GLY A 239 -2.95 -16.75 -4.80
C GLY A 239 -1.89 -16.11 -3.89
N PRO A 240 -1.52 -16.75 -2.77
CA PRO A 240 -0.53 -16.21 -1.85
C PRO A 240 0.84 -16.12 -2.52
N THR A 241 1.40 -14.92 -2.58
CA THR A 241 2.73 -14.68 -3.17
C THR A 241 3.87 -15.03 -2.20
N LEU A 242 3.55 -15.17 -0.90
CA LEU A 242 4.47 -15.46 0.20
C LEU A 242 5.51 -14.36 0.46
N THR A 243 5.19 -13.11 0.09
CA THR A 243 5.94 -11.89 0.43
C THR A 243 4.95 -10.76 0.69
N ASN A 244 5.33 -9.70 1.39
CA ASN A 244 4.52 -8.48 1.47
C ASN A 244 5.45 -7.27 1.52
N VAL A 245 5.25 -6.34 0.59
CA VAL A 245 5.88 -5.02 0.52
C VAL A 245 4.83 -3.97 0.12
N ASN A 246 3.62 -4.09 0.68
CA ASN A 246 2.46 -3.23 0.51
C ASN A 246 1.87 -3.22 -0.91
N ASP A 247 1.13 -2.17 -1.26
CA ASP A 247 0.46 -2.04 -2.54
C ASP A 247 1.43 -1.75 -3.70
N PHE A 248 1.12 -2.31 -4.85
CA PHE A 248 1.71 -1.95 -6.13
C PHE A 248 0.65 -1.36 -7.06
N ARG A 249 0.90 -0.17 -7.59
CA ARG A 249 0.02 0.53 -8.54
C ARG A 249 0.80 0.92 -9.80
N ALA A 250 0.26 0.59 -10.97
CA ALA A 250 0.77 1.04 -12.25
C ALA A 250 -0.37 1.56 -13.14
N ILE A 251 -0.22 2.78 -13.66
CA ILE A 251 -1.16 3.40 -14.61
C ILE A 251 -0.39 3.66 -15.90
N TYR A 252 -0.70 2.88 -16.92
CA TYR A 252 -0.12 3.00 -18.25
C TYR A 252 -0.95 3.95 -19.11
N ILE A 253 -0.27 4.88 -19.78
CA ILE A 253 -0.85 5.83 -20.72
C ILE A 253 -0.21 5.58 -22.09
N GLU A 254 -1.06 5.21 -23.04
CA GLU A 254 -0.67 4.91 -24.41
C GLU A 254 -0.24 6.15 -25.18
N LYS A 255 0.64 5.93 -26.16
CA LYS A 255 0.92 6.94 -27.17
C LYS A 255 -0.34 7.16 -28.00
N LYS A 256 -0.78 8.42 -28.16
CA LYS A 256 -1.82 8.75 -29.14
C LYS A 256 -1.39 8.26 -30.52
N ALA A 257 -2.26 7.49 -31.17
CA ALA A 257 -2.10 7.06 -32.56
C ALA A 257 -1.98 8.26 -33.51
#